data_AF-A0A0P0DQK8-F1
#
_entry.id   AF-A0A0P0DQK8-F1
#
_cell.length_a   1.000
_cell.length_b   1.000
_cell.length_c   1.000
_cell.angle_alpha   90.00
_cell.angle_beta   90.00
_cell.angle_gamma   90.00
#
_symmetry.space_group_name_H-M   'P 1'
#
loop_
_entity.id
_entity.type
_entity.pdbx_description
1 polymer ?
#
loop_
_entity_poly.entity_id
_entity_poly.type
_entity_poly.pdbx_seq_one_letter_code
_entity_poly.pdbx_strand_id
1 'polypeptide(L)' 'MRTGQRGTYHLGMRLIGTVRSEPEAEPTRIEVDAATYPAALEQLEQRVPAGHQLIAIRVDRDDDPRAS' A
#
# COMPACT_ATOMS: atom_id res chain seq x y z
N MET A 1 -4.03 29.72 -4.19
CA MET A 1 -4.95 28.69 -3.67
C MET A 1 -4.10 27.58 -3.09
N ARG A 2 -3.96 27.55 -1.75
CA ARG A 2 -3.04 26.65 -1.02
C ARG A 2 -3.69 25.26 -0.86
N THR A 3 -3.00 24.25 -1.39
CA THR A 3 -2.86 22.87 -0.89
C THR A 3 -3.77 22.48 0.28
N GLY A 4 -4.97 21.98 -0.05
CA GLY A 4 -5.75 21.15 0.86
C GLY A 4 -5.22 19.71 0.77
N GLN A 5 -4.10 19.45 1.45
CA GLN A 5 -3.68 18.09 1.77
C GLN A 5 -4.79 17.50 2.64
N ARG A 6 -5.70 16.73 2.01
CA ARG A 6 -6.72 15.98 2.72
C ARG A 6 -5.97 14.97 3.58
N GLY A 7 -5.79 15.30 4.85
CA GLY A 7 -5.53 14.33 5.89
C GLY A 7 -6.76 13.43 5.96
N THR A 8 -6.81 12.44 5.09
CA THR A 8 -7.70 11.31 5.25
C THR A 8 -7.21 10.59 6.49
N TYR A 9 -7.91 10.79 7.61
CA TYR A 9 -7.81 9.88 8.75
C TYR A 9 -8.25 8.51 8.24
N HIS A 10 -7.29 7.73 7.74
CA HIS A 10 -7.55 6.36 7.34
C HIS A 10 -7.71 5.57 8.63
N LEU A 11 -8.96 5.45 9.12
CA LEU A 11 -9.41 4.43 10.09
C LEU A 11 -9.34 3.02 9.48
N GLY A 12 -8.38 2.79 8.60
CA GLY A 12 -8.21 1.60 7.79
C GLY A 12 -6.72 1.26 7.72
N MET A 13 -6.43 0.01 7.41
CA MET A 13 -5.05 -0.44 7.28
C MET A 13 -4.48 -0.05 5.92
N ARG A 14 -3.19 0.27 5.92
CA ARG A 14 -2.41 0.50 4.71
C ARG A 14 -1.67 -0.77 4.33
N LEU A 15 -1.75 -1.13 3.06
CA LEU A 15 -1.01 -2.24 2.47
C LEU A 15 -0.02 -1.70 1.44
N ILE A 16 1.22 -2.11 1.55
CA ILE A 16 2.33 -1.70 0.69
C ILE A 16 2.82 -2.95 -0.04
N GLY A 17 2.46 -3.08 -1.30
CA GLY A 17 3.00 -4.13 -2.19
C GLY A 17 4.28 -3.65 -2.86
N THR A 18 5.32 -4.47 -2.82
CA THR A 18 6.52 -4.27 -3.62
C THR A 18 6.45 -5.17 -4.83
N VAL A 19 6.49 -4.56 -6.01
CA VAL A 19 6.43 -5.24 -7.30
C VAL A 19 7.74 -5.06 -8.06
N ARG A 20 8.04 -5.97 -8.96
CA ARG A 20 9.22 -5.89 -9.84
C ARG A 20 8.87 -6.44 -11.22
N SER A 21 9.27 -5.74 -12.27
CA SER A 21 8.99 -6.15 -13.66
C SER A 21 9.92 -7.28 -14.11
N GLU A 22 11.20 -7.17 -13.80
CA GLU A 22 12.24 -8.13 -14.19
C GLU A 22 13.23 -8.33 -13.03
N PRO A 23 13.94 -9.46 -12.92
CA PRO A 23 14.86 -9.71 -11.80
C PRO A 23 15.88 -8.59 -11.54
N GLU A 24 16.36 -7.95 -12.61
CA GLU A 24 17.36 -6.87 -12.61
C GLU A 24 16.75 -5.46 -12.51
N ALA A 25 15.42 -5.32 -12.61
CA ALA A 25 14.73 -4.05 -12.51
C ALA A 25 14.60 -3.57 -11.06
N GLU A 26 14.58 -2.25 -10.88
CA GLU A 26 14.36 -1.65 -9.58
C GLU A 26 12.95 -1.96 -9.06
N PRO A 27 12.80 -2.39 -7.79
CA PRO A 27 11.51 -2.70 -7.22
C PRO A 27 10.67 -1.42 -7.02
N THR A 28 9.41 -1.47 -7.46
CA THR A 28 8.44 -0.39 -7.31
C THR A 28 7.47 -0.69 -6.17
N ARG A 29 7.04 0.34 -5.43
CA ARG A 29 6.07 0.19 -4.33
C ARG A 29 4.70 0.71 -4.75
N ILE A 30 3.67 -0.03 -4.38
CA ILE A 30 2.27 0.29 -4.58
C ILE A 30 1.60 0.31 -3.22
N GLU A 31 1.00 1.44 -2.88
CA GLU A 31 0.31 1.64 -1.61
C GLU A 31 -1.19 1.69 -1.84
N VAL A 32 -1.93 0.94 -1.02
CA VAL A 32 -3.39 0.94 -0.99
C VAL A 32 -3.88 1.06 0.44
N ASP A 33 -4.97 1.78 0.63
CA ASP A 33 -5.59 1.97 1.92
C ASP A 33 -7.00 1.36 1.88
N ALA A 34 -7.30 0.45 2.81
CA ALA A 34 -8.63 -0.15 2.91
C ALA A 34 -9.02 -0.44 4.36
N ALA A 35 -10.31 -0.65 4.60
CA ALA A 35 -10.81 -0.96 5.94
C ALA A 35 -10.36 -2.34 6.45
N THR A 36 -10.08 -3.30 5.55
CA THR A 36 -9.74 -4.68 5.89
C THR A 36 -8.62 -5.22 5.00
N TYR A 37 -7.90 -6.24 5.50
CA TYR A 37 -6.85 -6.94 4.75
C TYR A 37 -7.31 -7.50 3.41
N PRO A 38 -8.39 -8.29 3.34
CA PRO A 38 -8.85 -8.82 2.05
C PRO A 38 -9.21 -7.71 1.06
N ALA A 39 -9.83 -6.61 1.51
CA ALA A 39 -10.16 -5.49 0.63
C ALA A 39 -8.92 -4.76 0.11
N ALA A 40 -7.90 -4.57 0.95
CA ALA A 40 -6.64 -3.98 0.49
C ALA A 40 -5.86 -4.91 -0.44
N LEU A 41 -5.86 -6.23 -0.16
CA LEU A 41 -5.18 -7.20 -1.02
C LEU A 41 -5.80 -7.19 -2.42
N GLU A 42 -7.13 -7.24 -2.51
CA GLU A 42 -7.84 -7.19 -3.78
C GLU A 42 -7.51 -5.89 -4.55
N GLN A 43 -7.50 -4.74 -3.87
CA GLN A 43 -7.10 -3.47 -4.48
C GLN A 43 -5.62 -3.45 -4.90
N LEU A 44 -4.74 -4.07 -4.12
CA LEU A 44 -3.33 -4.16 -4.44
C LEU A 44 -3.13 -4.98 -5.71
N GLU A 45 -3.75 -6.17 -5.79
CA GLU A 45 -3.68 -7.06 -6.94
C GLU A 45 -4.20 -6.40 -8.22
N GLN A 46 -5.30 -5.64 -8.13
CA GLN A 46 -5.83 -4.87 -9.26
C GLN A 46 -4.92 -3.73 -9.72
N ARG A 47 -4.04 -3.23 -8.83
CA ARG A 47 -3.09 -2.15 -9.13
C ARG A 47 -1.72 -2.66 -9.57
N VAL A 48 -1.43 -3.96 -9.45
CA VAL A 48 -0.19 -4.54 -9.96
C VAL A 48 -0.18 -4.39 -11.49
N PRO A 49 0.79 -3.66 -12.07
CA PRO A 49 0.86 -3.50 -13.50
C PRO A 49 1.16 -4.84 -14.19
N ALA A 50 0.64 -5.02 -15.40
CA ALA A 50 0.93 -6.20 -16.20
C ALA A 50 2.45 -6.39 -16.37
N GLY A 51 2.90 -7.64 -16.33
CA GLY A 51 4.32 -7.98 -16.38
C GLY A 51 5.12 -7.65 -15.12
N HIS A 52 4.49 -7.19 -14.04
CA HIS A 52 5.14 -7.03 -12.74
C HIS A 52 4.76 -8.19 -11.81
N GLN A 53 5.74 -8.69 -11.07
CA GLN A 53 5.57 -9.69 -10.04
C GLN A 53 5.55 -9.04 -8.66
N LEU A 54 4.56 -9.39 -7.85
CA LEU A 54 4.52 -9.00 -6.44
C LEU A 54 5.54 -9.85 -5.67
N ILE A 55 6.54 -9.19 -5.08
CA ILE A 55 7.67 -9.86 -4.39
C ILE A 55 7.60 -9.71 -2.87
N ALA A 56 6.90 -8.70 -2.36
CA ALA A 56 6.69 -8.52 -0.94
C ALA A 56 5.40 -7.74 -0.67
N ILE A 57 4.77 -8.00 0.48
CA ILE A 57 3.63 -7.24 0.99
C ILE A 57 3.96 -6.84 2.43
N ARG A 58 3.80 -5.56 2.73
CA ARG A 58 3.91 -5.03 4.08
C ARG A 58 2.58 -4.41 4.49
N VAL A 59 2.09 -4.79 5.66
CA VAL A 59 0.94 -4.12 6.28
C VAL A 59 1.48 -3.03 7.18
N ASP A 60 1.14 -1.78 6.89
CA ASP A 60 1.35 -0.66 7.79
C ASP A 60 0.06 -0.51 8.60
N ARG A 61 0.05 -1.13 9.78
CA ARG A 61 -0.97 -0.86 10.78
C ARG A 61 -0.48 0.35 11.54
N ASP A 62 -1.29 1.41 11.55
CA ASP A 62 -1.18 2.51 12.51
C ASP A 62 -1.52 1.95 13.90
N ASP A 63 -0.63 1.10 14.41
CA ASP A 63 -0.54 0.70 15.80
C ASP A 63 0.65 1.51 16.31
N ASP A 64 0.39 2.76 16.71
CA ASP A 64 1.31 3.51 17.56
C ASP A 64 0.93 3.22 19.03
N PRO A 65 1.52 2.19 19.68
CA PRO A 65 1.32 1.96 21.10
C PRO A 65 2.18 2.91 21.97
N ARG A 66 2.64 4.07 21.46
CA ARG A 66 3.51 5.00 22.19
C ARG A 66 2.85 6.34 22.55
N ALA A 67 1.57 6.53 22.25
CA ALA A 67 0.77 7.62 22.80
C ALA A 67 0.01 7.19 24.08
N SER A 68 0.73 6.81 25.14
CA SER A 68 0.19 6.75 26.52
C SER A 68 1.29 6.90 27.56
#